data_AF-A0A7C5H8H5-F1
#
_entry.id   AF-A0A7C5H8H5-F1
#
_cell.length_a   1.000
_cell.length_b   1.000
_cell.length_c   1.000
_cell.angle_alpha   90.00
_cell.angle_beta   90.00
_cell.angle_gamma   90.00
#
_symmetry.space_group_name_H-M   'P 1'
#
loop_
_entity.id
_entity.type
_entity.pdbx_description
1 polymer ?
#
loop_
_entity_poly.entity_id
_entity_poly.type
_entity_poly.pdbx_seq_one_letter_code
_entity_poly.pdbx_strand_id
1 'polypeptide(L)'
;VSRNVRYMGVTTEKNKPGLEPHDAIYTFETGTGVCRDKAALIVAMLRYAGVNANVVLFSGGPKLDKDVPMTFFNHAIAGATLKNGKDILIDPTDETGNTLFPQYEANMSYLLCTKDGDTLKTSPFIPAKENNMNIKTNVEYKNGKFYCKSTITFYGINDNIFRGYFVRLNKNRREEFINSVIKRIAEDSKIDTFEILPKNLLGSREHLRIKVEYVINSPTIGDKTIKMFQLPFLGNNIGLFKWALGDISLRERHYPLKINFTASITEHITFRDESGNKMKVLYIPKRINIESDGYTYKVDFKTSENKITADKYSALNKLEYSPQEYKNLKKHLRDEENYAKKYIIIEK
;
A
#
# COMPACT_ATOMS: atom_id res chain seq x y z
N VAL A 1 -3.48 22.27 -8.62
CA VAL A 1 -3.72 22.67 -7.22
C VAL A 1 -2.82 21.93 -6.25
N SER A 2 -2.88 20.60 -6.14
CA SER A 2 -2.19 19.85 -5.06
C SER A 2 -0.71 20.16 -4.86
N ARG A 3 0.05 20.40 -5.94
CA ARG A 3 1.50 20.65 -5.88
C ARG A 3 1.89 22.13 -5.86
N ASN A 4 0.96 23.03 -6.15
CA ASN A 4 1.22 24.47 -6.28
C ASN A 4 0.60 25.29 -5.14
N VAL A 5 -0.28 24.68 -4.36
CA VAL A 5 -0.87 25.31 -3.17
C VAL A 5 -0.34 24.57 -1.95
N ARG A 6 0.36 25.27 -1.07
CA ARG A 6 0.90 24.70 0.16
C ARG A 6 -0.21 24.58 1.20
N TYR A 7 -0.28 23.42 1.87
CA TYR A 7 -1.23 23.22 2.96
C TYR A 7 -0.85 24.09 4.17
N MET A 8 -1.59 25.19 4.37
CA MET A 8 -1.34 26.14 5.45
C MET A 8 -2.65 26.82 5.83
N GLY A 9 -2.99 26.80 7.11
CA GLY A 9 -4.18 27.45 7.63
C GLY A 9 -3.86 28.84 8.16
N VAL A 10 -4.59 29.83 7.65
CA VAL A 10 -4.69 31.17 8.24
C VAL A 10 -6.17 31.40 8.48
N THR A 11 -6.57 31.73 9.71
CA THR A 11 -7.97 32.06 9.99
C THR A 11 -8.14 33.54 9.73
N THR A 12 -8.82 33.89 8.64
CA THR A 12 -9.12 35.29 8.29
C THR A 12 -10.63 35.56 8.18
N GLU A 13 -11.43 34.48 8.16
CA GLU A 13 -12.87 34.51 8.03
C GLU A 13 -13.53 35.07 9.31
N LYS A 14 -14.43 36.04 9.15
CA LYS A 14 -15.13 36.70 10.28
C LYS A 14 -16.47 36.07 10.62
N ASN A 15 -17.12 35.40 9.65
CA ASN A 15 -18.50 34.94 9.77
C ASN A 15 -18.57 33.48 10.19
N LYS A 16 -17.95 32.57 9.42
CA LYS A 16 -18.02 31.13 9.67
C LYS A 16 -16.62 30.49 9.61
N PRO A 17 -15.69 30.91 10.49
CA PRO A 17 -14.33 30.38 10.50
C PRO A 17 -14.36 28.87 10.64
N GLY A 18 -13.61 28.19 9.77
CA GLY A 18 -13.54 26.73 9.72
C GLY A 18 -14.61 26.03 8.88
N LEU A 19 -15.71 26.71 8.51
CA LEU A 19 -16.77 26.13 7.67
C LEU A 19 -16.73 26.62 6.22
N GLU A 20 -16.39 27.90 6.00
CA GLU A 20 -16.29 28.47 4.65
C GLU A 20 -14.84 28.45 4.14
N PRO A 21 -14.60 28.15 2.85
CA PRO A 21 -13.30 28.38 2.25
C PRO A 21 -13.05 29.89 2.10
N HIS A 22 -11.77 30.28 2.01
CA HIS A 22 -11.40 31.58 1.49
C HIS A 22 -11.90 31.77 0.05
N ASP A 23 -11.94 33.01 -0.42
CA ASP A 23 -12.13 33.28 -1.85
C ASP A 23 -11.09 32.50 -2.66
N ALA A 24 -11.52 31.86 -3.75
CA ALA A 24 -10.63 31.10 -4.63
C ALA A 24 -9.47 31.98 -5.16
N ILE A 25 -9.70 33.29 -5.35
CA ILE A 25 -8.65 34.25 -5.73
C ILE A 25 -7.56 34.32 -4.67
N TYR A 26 -7.92 34.36 -3.37
CA TYR A 26 -6.95 34.39 -2.29
C TYR A 26 -6.04 33.16 -2.31
N THR A 27 -6.62 31.96 -2.44
CA THR A 27 -5.84 30.71 -2.53
C THR A 27 -4.96 30.67 -3.79
N PHE A 28 -5.47 31.19 -4.91
CA PHE A 28 -4.72 31.26 -6.17
C PHE A 28 -3.52 32.21 -6.09
N GLU A 29 -3.72 33.42 -5.56
CA GLU A 29 -2.68 34.45 -5.47
C GLU A 29 -1.63 34.15 -4.42
N THR A 30 -2.04 33.65 -3.25
CA THR A 30 -1.11 33.36 -2.16
C THR A 30 -0.38 32.03 -2.33
N GLY A 31 -0.94 31.10 -3.11
CA GLY A 31 -0.45 29.72 -3.19
C GLY A 31 -0.56 28.97 -1.86
N THR A 32 -1.48 29.37 -0.97
CA THR A 32 -1.67 28.76 0.35
C THR A 32 -3.15 28.51 0.66
N GLY A 33 -3.42 27.46 1.44
CA GLY A 33 -4.77 27.17 1.92
C GLY A 33 -4.89 25.77 2.54
N VAL A 34 -6.02 25.49 3.18
CA VAL A 34 -6.35 24.16 3.75
C VAL A 34 -7.23 23.35 2.79
N CYS A 35 -7.76 22.20 3.23
CA CYS A 35 -8.56 21.29 2.40
C CYS A 35 -9.71 21.99 1.64
N ARG A 36 -10.54 22.75 2.36
CA ARG A 36 -11.67 23.50 1.77
C ARG A 36 -11.23 24.56 0.75
N ASP A 37 -10.11 25.24 0.99
CA ASP A 37 -9.56 26.26 0.08
C ASP A 37 -9.07 25.61 -1.22
N LYS A 38 -8.30 24.51 -1.10
CA LYS A 38 -7.81 23.73 -2.24
C LYS A 38 -8.98 23.15 -3.06
N ALA A 39 -10.04 22.67 -2.38
CA ALA A 39 -11.26 22.18 -3.02
C ALA A 39 -12.01 23.30 -3.76
N ALA A 40 -12.21 24.46 -3.13
CA ALA A 40 -12.87 25.60 -3.75
C ALA A 40 -12.11 26.09 -4.99
N LEU A 41 -10.79 26.19 -4.92
CA LEU A 41 -9.95 26.60 -6.03
C LEU A 41 -10.07 25.64 -7.23
N ILE A 42 -9.92 24.32 -7.01
CA ILE A 42 -10.01 23.37 -8.13
C ILE A 42 -11.40 23.33 -8.75
N VAL A 43 -12.47 23.47 -7.95
CA VAL A 43 -13.85 23.57 -8.45
C VAL A 43 -14.04 24.83 -9.30
N ALA A 44 -13.54 25.98 -8.85
CA ALA A 44 -13.60 27.23 -9.61
C ALA A 44 -12.89 27.09 -10.97
N MET A 45 -11.68 26.51 -10.98
CA MET A 45 -10.92 26.26 -12.21
C MET A 45 -11.64 25.30 -13.16
N LEU A 46 -12.22 24.22 -12.64
CA LEU A 46 -12.98 23.25 -13.45
C LEU A 46 -14.23 23.87 -14.06
N ARG A 47 -14.99 24.65 -13.29
CA ARG A 47 -16.18 25.37 -13.78
C ARG A 47 -15.82 26.40 -14.83
N TYR A 48 -14.72 27.14 -14.64
CA TYR A 48 -14.19 28.07 -15.65
C TYR A 48 -13.86 27.34 -16.97
N ALA A 49 -13.36 26.11 -16.89
CA ALA A 49 -13.10 25.25 -18.05
C ALA A 49 -14.36 24.53 -18.61
N GLY A 50 -15.56 24.86 -18.12
CA GLY A 50 -16.82 24.27 -18.58
C GLY A 50 -17.10 22.85 -18.04
N VAL A 51 -16.41 22.42 -16.99
CA VAL A 51 -16.66 21.13 -16.33
C VAL A 51 -17.63 21.34 -15.17
N ASN A 52 -18.70 20.53 -15.11
CA ASN A 52 -19.60 20.50 -13.97
C ASN A 52 -18.86 19.94 -12.75
N ALA A 53 -18.61 20.80 -11.75
CA ALA A 53 -17.87 20.45 -10.55
C ALA A 53 -18.49 21.10 -9.31
N ASN A 54 -18.37 20.45 -8.16
CA ASN A 54 -18.86 20.95 -6.88
C ASN A 54 -17.87 20.62 -5.77
N VAL A 55 -17.87 21.43 -4.71
CA VAL A 55 -17.18 21.07 -3.48
C VAL A 55 -17.88 19.86 -2.87
N VAL A 56 -17.11 18.98 -2.25
CA VAL A 56 -17.59 17.79 -1.57
C VAL A 56 -17.16 17.89 -0.12
N LEU A 57 -18.12 17.86 0.80
CA LEU A 57 -17.84 17.66 2.22
C LEU A 57 -17.55 16.18 2.44
N PHE A 58 -16.47 15.89 3.16
CA PHE A 58 -15.95 14.53 3.28
C PHE A 58 -15.74 14.16 4.75
N SER A 59 -16.19 12.97 5.12
CA SER A 59 -16.02 12.42 6.46
C SER A 59 -15.05 11.25 6.40
N GLY A 60 -13.77 11.57 6.63
CA GLY A 60 -12.72 10.58 6.74
C GLY A 60 -12.87 9.77 8.02
N GLY A 61 -13.19 8.49 7.91
CA GLY A 61 -13.38 7.61 9.08
C GLY A 61 -14.53 6.60 8.95
N PRO A 62 -15.20 6.25 10.06
CA PRO A 62 -16.47 5.52 10.04
C PRO A 62 -17.53 6.19 9.17
N LYS A 63 -18.33 5.37 8.48
CA LYS A 63 -19.45 5.89 7.70
C LYS A 63 -20.44 6.56 8.65
N LEU A 64 -20.90 7.74 8.24
CA LEU A 64 -21.94 8.47 8.95
C LEU A 64 -23.29 7.75 8.79
N ASP A 65 -24.11 7.85 9.82
CA ASP A 65 -25.50 7.42 9.77
C ASP A 65 -26.32 8.43 8.96
N LYS A 66 -27.03 7.93 7.94
CA LYS A 66 -27.86 8.78 7.06
C LYS A 66 -29.11 9.32 7.76
N ASP A 67 -29.53 8.68 8.85
CA ASP A 67 -30.76 9.02 9.57
C ASP A 67 -30.47 10.01 10.72
N VAL A 68 -29.19 10.29 11.01
CA VAL A 68 -28.76 11.23 12.04
C VAL A 68 -28.29 12.55 11.41
N PRO A 69 -28.96 13.69 11.67
CA PRO A 69 -28.51 14.99 11.19
C PRO A 69 -27.12 15.33 11.73
N MET A 70 -26.16 15.54 10.83
CA MET A 70 -24.77 15.85 11.17
C MET A 70 -24.31 17.07 10.36
N THR A 71 -23.77 18.06 11.04
CA THR A 71 -23.22 19.28 10.42
C THR A 71 -21.70 19.23 10.24
N PHE A 72 -21.04 18.24 10.86
CA PHE A 72 -19.59 18.16 10.91
C PHE A 72 -19.02 17.17 9.89
N PHE A 73 -18.16 17.68 9.00
CA PHE A 73 -17.30 16.92 8.10
C PHE A 73 -15.85 17.35 8.36
N ASN A 74 -14.93 16.39 8.49
CA ASN A 74 -13.54 16.67 8.87
C ASN A 74 -12.60 16.96 7.69
N HIS A 75 -13.10 16.86 6.45
CA HIS A 75 -12.33 17.09 5.24
C HIS A 75 -13.21 17.69 4.13
N ALA A 76 -12.57 18.27 3.11
CA ALA A 76 -13.24 18.82 1.95
C ALA A 76 -12.42 18.56 0.69
N ILE A 77 -13.08 18.02 -0.33
CA ILE A 77 -12.50 17.64 -1.62
C ILE A 77 -13.37 18.21 -2.75
N ALA A 78 -13.08 17.84 -4.00
CA ALA A 78 -13.90 18.21 -5.15
C ALA A 78 -14.57 16.99 -5.78
N GLY A 79 -15.73 17.22 -6.40
CA GLY A 79 -16.41 16.27 -7.26
C GLY A 79 -16.61 16.88 -8.65
N ALA A 80 -16.54 16.07 -9.70
CA ALA A 80 -16.78 16.51 -11.06
C ALA A 80 -17.54 15.45 -11.87
N THR A 81 -18.42 15.89 -12.76
CA THR A 81 -19.12 15.03 -13.71
C THR A 81 -18.41 15.07 -15.06
N LEU A 82 -17.90 13.93 -15.51
CA LEU A 82 -17.23 13.77 -16.79
C LEU A 82 -18.23 13.88 -17.96
N LYS A 83 -17.74 14.13 -19.18
CA LYS A 83 -18.57 14.23 -20.39
C LYS A 83 -19.42 12.98 -20.66
N ASN A 84 -18.99 11.82 -20.19
CA ASN A 84 -19.74 10.56 -20.29
C ASN A 84 -20.76 10.36 -19.15
N GLY A 85 -21.03 11.39 -18.35
CA GLY A 85 -21.98 11.35 -17.22
C GLY A 85 -21.43 10.70 -15.95
N LYS A 86 -20.18 10.24 -15.94
CA LYS A 86 -19.59 9.61 -14.76
C LYS A 86 -19.11 10.66 -13.75
N ASP A 87 -19.56 10.54 -12.51
CA ASP A 87 -19.02 11.33 -11.40
C ASP A 87 -17.66 10.78 -10.92
N ILE A 88 -16.75 11.70 -10.62
CA ILE A 88 -15.44 11.42 -10.04
C ILE A 88 -15.22 12.29 -8.81
N LEU A 89 -14.48 11.75 -7.84
CA LEU A 89 -13.96 12.49 -6.69
C LEU A 89 -12.51 12.89 -6.97
N ILE A 90 -12.09 14.02 -6.43
CA ILE A 90 -10.76 14.61 -6.60
C ILE A 90 -10.35 15.21 -5.26
N ASP A 91 -9.31 14.67 -4.62
CA ASP A 91 -8.71 15.26 -3.44
C ASP A 91 -7.48 16.09 -3.83
N PRO A 92 -7.57 17.43 -3.82
CA PRO A 92 -6.43 18.29 -4.14
C PRO A 92 -5.44 18.42 -2.97
N THR A 93 -5.67 17.77 -1.83
CA THR A 93 -4.78 17.86 -0.67
C THR A 93 -3.63 16.85 -0.70
N ASP A 94 -3.78 15.77 -1.46
CA ASP A 94 -2.70 14.81 -1.68
C ASP A 94 -1.69 15.33 -2.73
N GLU A 95 -0.55 15.80 -2.23
CA GLU A 95 0.51 16.39 -3.05
C GLU A 95 1.38 15.33 -3.74
N THR A 96 1.36 14.11 -3.22
CA THR A 96 2.26 13.02 -3.59
C THR A 96 1.60 11.94 -4.42
N GLY A 97 0.27 11.82 -4.35
CA GLY A 97 -0.50 10.86 -5.13
C GLY A 97 -0.29 10.95 -6.64
N ASN A 98 -0.46 9.79 -7.27
CA ASN A 98 -0.52 9.63 -8.73
C ASN A 98 -1.96 9.44 -9.25
N THR A 99 -2.96 9.45 -8.36
CA THR A 99 -4.39 9.40 -8.69
C THR A 99 -5.09 10.69 -8.27
N LEU A 100 -6.28 10.94 -8.83
CA LEU A 100 -7.10 12.10 -8.47
C LEU A 100 -7.77 11.92 -7.11
N PHE A 101 -8.16 10.68 -6.78
CA PHE A 101 -8.77 10.32 -5.50
C PHE A 101 -7.87 9.31 -4.79
N PRO A 102 -7.33 9.64 -3.61
CA PRO A 102 -6.47 8.75 -2.85
C PRO A 102 -7.21 7.53 -2.32
N GLN A 103 -6.54 6.38 -2.31
CA GLN A 103 -7.17 5.11 -1.95
C GLN A 103 -7.49 4.99 -0.45
N TYR A 104 -6.85 5.81 0.40
CA TYR A 104 -7.17 5.86 1.83
C TYR A 104 -8.52 6.54 2.13
N GLU A 105 -9.16 7.15 1.14
CA GLU A 105 -10.49 7.77 1.24
C GLU A 105 -11.62 6.85 0.74
N ALA A 106 -11.32 5.57 0.50
CA ALA A 106 -12.30 4.59 0.02
C ALA A 106 -13.32 4.18 1.08
N ASN A 107 -14.56 3.89 0.66
CA ASN A 107 -15.65 3.41 1.52
C ASN A 107 -15.96 4.33 2.72
N MET A 108 -15.95 5.64 2.49
CA MET A 108 -16.19 6.69 3.48
C MET A 108 -17.37 7.57 3.06
N SER A 109 -17.91 8.34 4.00
CA SER A 109 -19.09 9.17 3.75
C SER A 109 -18.72 10.52 3.14
N TYR A 110 -19.50 10.96 2.16
CA TYR A 110 -19.34 12.28 1.57
C TYR A 110 -20.69 12.88 1.16
N LEU A 111 -20.73 14.20 1.02
CA LEU A 111 -21.89 14.97 0.59
C LEU A 111 -21.48 15.98 -0.47
N LEU A 112 -22.19 16.00 -1.60
CA LEU A 112 -21.95 16.97 -2.66
C LEU A 112 -22.66 18.29 -2.33
N CYS A 113 -21.94 19.41 -2.41
CA CYS A 113 -22.53 20.73 -2.23
C CYS A 113 -23.14 21.24 -3.54
N THR A 114 -24.35 20.77 -3.86
CA THR A 114 -25.17 21.28 -4.98
C THR A 114 -26.08 22.42 -4.51
N LYS A 115 -26.64 23.19 -5.45
CA LYS A 115 -27.59 24.26 -5.14
C LYS A 115 -28.87 23.74 -4.47
N ASP A 116 -29.37 22.60 -4.92
CA ASP A 116 -30.64 22.01 -4.46
C ASP A 116 -30.45 21.07 -3.27
N GLY A 117 -29.21 20.90 -2.79
CA GLY A 117 -28.84 19.89 -1.81
C GLY A 117 -28.61 18.51 -2.44
N ASP A 118 -27.95 17.63 -1.68
CA ASP A 118 -27.73 16.24 -2.05
C ASP A 118 -27.94 15.35 -0.82
N THR A 119 -27.90 14.03 -1.01
CA THR A 119 -27.96 13.05 0.06
C THR A 119 -26.57 12.53 0.40
N LEU A 120 -26.41 12.00 1.61
CA LEU A 120 -25.17 11.39 2.04
C LEU A 120 -24.84 10.18 1.15
N LYS A 121 -23.64 10.17 0.58
CA LYS A 121 -23.12 9.13 -0.31
C LYS A 121 -21.94 8.41 0.32
N THR A 122 -21.56 7.28 -0.27
CA THR A 122 -20.37 6.51 0.13
C THR A 122 -19.38 6.47 -1.03
N SER A 123 -18.12 6.81 -0.78
CA SER A 123 -17.06 6.75 -1.77
C SER A 123 -16.80 5.29 -2.19
N PRO A 124 -16.35 5.05 -3.43
CA PRO A 124 -16.19 3.68 -3.93
C PRO A 124 -15.29 2.83 -3.04
N PHE A 125 -15.68 1.57 -2.85
CA PHE A 125 -14.80 0.56 -2.26
C PHE A 125 -13.67 0.23 -3.23
N ILE A 126 -12.45 0.08 -2.71
CA ILE A 126 -11.27 -0.25 -3.49
C ILE A 126 -10.84 -1.69 -3.17
N PRO A 127 -10.83 -2.61 -4.14
CA PRO A 127 -10.37 -3.97 -3.94
C PRO A 127 -8.87 -4.06 -3.63
N ALA A 128 -8.47 -5.11 -2.90
CA ALA A 128 -7.08 -5.33 -2.51
C ALA A 128 -6.08 -5.37 -3.69
N LYS A 129 -6.52 -5.82 -4.88
CA LYS A 129 -5.70 -5.87 -6.09
C LYS A 129 -5.25 -4.50 -6.60
N GLU A 130 -6.04 -3.44 -6.37
CA GLU A 130 -5.68 -2.08 -6.77
C GLU A 130 -4.65 -1.48 -5.79
N ASN A 131 -4.63 -2.01 -4.56
CA ASN A 131 -3.67 -1.71 -3.50
C ASN A 131 -2.58 -2.78 -3.40
N ASN A 132 -2.09 -3.27 -4.54
CA ASN A 132 -1.08 -4.34 -4.58
C ASN A 132 0.35 -3.84 -4.35
N MET A 133 1.17 -4.71 -3.77
CA MET A 133 2.63 -4.62 -3.84
C MET A 133 3.15 -5.85 -4.58
N ASN A 134 3.80 -5.63 -5.71
CA ASN A 134 4.34 -6.70 -6.56
C ASN A 134 5.84 -6.81 -6.38
N ILE A 135 6.32 -7.97 -5.95
CA ILE A 135 7.73 -8.24 -5.68
C ILE A 135 8.19 -9.36 -6.60
N LYS A 136 9.27 -9.11 -7.33
CA LYS A 136 9.97 -10.13 -8.11
C LYS A 136 11.40 -10.24 -7.63
N THR A 137 11.83 -11.44 -7.27
CA THR A 137 13.19 -11.70 -6.79
C THR A 137 13.82 -12.82 -7.60
N ASN A 138 14.99 -12.57 -8.18
CA ASN A 138 15.86 -13.60 -8.71
C ASN A 138 16.96 -13.88 -7.69
N VAL A 139 17.18 -15.16 -7.40
CA VAL A 139 18.19 -15.64 -6.46
C VAL A 139 19.13 -16.58 -7.20
N GLU A 140 20.40 -16.22 -7.27
CA GLU A 140 21.48 -17.06 -7.77
C GLU A 140 22.26 -17.61 -6.58
N TYR A 141 22.32 -18.94 -6.45
CA TYR A 141 23.14 -19.60 -5.45
C TYR A 141 24.50 -19.98 -6.04
N LYS A 142 25.56 -19.38 -5.49
CA LYS A 142 26.94 -19.63 -5.92
C LYS A 142 27.89 -19.45 -4.74
N ASN A 143 28.88 -20.32 -4.63
CA ASN A 143 29.93 -20.25 -3.60
C ASN A 143 29.39 -20.13 -2.17
N GLY A 144 28.27 -20.80 -1.88
CA GLY A 144 27.64 -20.76 -0.56
C GLY A 144 26.82 -19.50 -0.27
N LYS A 145 26.65 -18.57 -1.22
CA LYS A 145 25.94 -17.29 -1.03
C LYS A 145 24.73 -17.15 -1.94
N PHE A 146 23.73 -16.37 -1.52
CA PHE A 146 22.63 -15.95 -2.39
C PHE A 146 22.89 -14.56 -2.92
N TYR A 147 23.00 -14.43 -4.23
CA TYR A 147 23.01 -13.16 -4.94
C TYR A 147 21.58 -12.86 -5.38
N CYS A 148 20.99 -11.80 -4.82
CA CYS A 148 19.57 -11.51 -4.96
C CYS A 148 19.38 -10.21 -5.74
N LYS A 149 18.48 -10.25 -6.73
CA LYS A 149 18.01 -9.07 -7.46
C LYS A 149 16.50 -8.96 -7.30
N SER A 150 16.07 -7.94 -6.58
CA SER A 150 14.66 -7.73 -6.24
C SER A 150 14.12 -6.44 -6.87
N THR A 151 12.93 -6.52 -7.47
CA THR A 151 12.15 -5.36 -7.91
C THR A 151 10.82 -5.35 -7.17
N ILE A 152 10.55 -4.27 -6.45
CA ILE A 152 9.31 -4.04 -5.69
C ILE A 152 8.56 -2.92 -6.40
N THR A 153 7.36 -3.19 -6.88
CA THR A 153 6.47 -2.20 -7.50
C THR A 153 5.26 -1.96 -6.60
N PHE A 154 4.97 -0.70 -6.33
CA PHE A 154 3.90 -0.29 -5.42
C PHE A 154 2.71 0.23 -6.23
N TYR A 155 1.50 -0.18 -5.88
CA TYR A 155 0.24 0.26 -6.51
C TYR A 155 -0.74 0.83 -5.49
N GLY A 156 -1.62 1.71 -5.94
CA GLY A 156 -2.66 2.32 -5.12
C GLY A 156 -2.11 2.92 -3.83
N ILE A 157 -2.68 2.55 -2.70
CA ILE A 157 -2.26 3.08 -1.39
C ILE A 157 -0.81 2.74 -1.03
N ASN A 158 -0.28 1.59 -1.49
CA ASN A 158 1.12 1.24 -1.28
C ASN A 158 2.04 2.25 -1.98
N ASP A 159 1.69 2.68 -3.19
CA ASP A 159 2.46 3.70 -3.90
C ASP A 159 2.41 5.02 -3.13
N ASN A 160 1.19 5.48 -2.86
CA ASN A 160 0.91 6.77 -2.22
C ASN A 160 1.71 6.97 -0.93
N ILE A 161 1.58 6.04 0.02
CA ILE A 161 2.18 6.16 1.35
C ILE A 161 3.70 6.07 1.28
N PHE A 162 4.26 5.09 0.55
CA PHE A 162 5.71 4.95 0.46
C PHE A 162 6.34 6.08 -0.34
N ARG A 163 5.67 6.59 -1.38
CA ARG A 163 6.12 7.75 -2.14
C ARG A 163 6.16 8.99 -1.26
N GLY A 164 5.07 9.27 -0.55
CA GLY A 164 5.02 10.37 0.40
C GLY A 164 6.09 10.26 1.47
N TYR A 165 6.32 9.06 1.99
CA TYR A 165 7.41 8.78 2.93
C TYR A 165 8.78 9.11 2.33
N PHE A 166 9.11 8.58 1.15
CA PHE A 166 10.42 8.79 0.53
C PHE A 166 10.67 10.23 0.09
N VAL A 167 9.65 10.97 -0.34
CA VAL A 167 9.78 12.41 -0.67
C VAL A 167 10.34 13.20 0.52
N ARG A 168 9.97 12.84 1.75
CA ARG A 168 10.41 13.50 2.98
C ARG A 168 11.79 13.05 3.48
N LEU A 169 12.36 11.99 2.89
CA LEU A 169 13.65 11.44 3.31
C LEU A 169 14.79 11.92 2.40
N ASN A 170 15.92 12.26 3.03
CA ASN A 170 17.19 12.42 2.33
C ASN A 170 17.77 11.04 1.91
N LYS A 171 18.88 11.06 1.14
CA LYS A 171 19.50 9.84 0.60
C LYS A 171 19.89 8.83 1.69
N ASN A 172 20.54 9.29 2.76
CA ASN A 172 21.02 8.41 3.84
C ASN A 172 19.86 7.71 4.55
N ARG A 173 18.78 8.42 4.86
CA ARG A 173 17.60 7.81 5.49
C ARG A 173 16.87 6.82 4.58
N ARG A 174 16.87 7.05 3.27
CA ARG A 174 16.35 6.07 2.30
C ARG A 174 17.21 4.80 2.32
N GLU A 175 18.52 4.94 2.33
CA GLU A 175 19.46 3.82 2.43
C GLU A 175 19.31 3.05 3.75
N GLU A 176 19.20 3.73 4.89
CA GLU A 176 18.92 3.12 6.20
C GLU A 176 17.61 2.32 6.18
N PHE A 177 16.55 2.87 5.57
CA PHE A 177 15.28 2.17 5.43
C PHE A 177 15.44 0.87 4.63
N ILE A 178 16.05 0.91 3.43
CA ILE A 178 16.24 -0.29 2.60
C ILE A 178 17.14 -1.30 3.33
N ASN A 179 18.24 -0.86 3.93
CA ASN A 179 19.12 -1.71 4.75
C ASN A 179 18.34 -2.40 5.87
N SER A 180 17.46 -1.69 6.57
CA SER A 180 16.64 -2.27 7.64
C SER A 180 15.70 -3.37 7.14
N VAL A 181 15.17 -3.23 5.93
CA VAL A 181 14.27 -4.23 5.34
C VAL A 181 15.06 -5.48 4.98
N ILE A 182 16.21 -5.32 4.32
CA ILE A 182 17.03 -6.45 3.87
C ILE A 182 17.62 -7.21 5.07
N LYS A 183 18.08 -6.50 6.11
CA LYS A 183 18.57 -7.12 7.36
C LYS A 183 17.49 -7.88 8.14
N ARG A 184 16.21 -7.52 8.02
CA ARG A 184 15.10 -8.29 8.62
C ARG A 184 14.89 -9.66 7.96
N ILE A 185 15.35 -9.85 6.73
CA ILE A 185 15.27 -11.13 6.02
C ILE A 185 16.43 -12.03 6.41
N ALA A 186 17.64 -11.49 6.36
CA ALA A 186 18.86 -12.18 6.74
C ALA A 186 19.81 -11.18 7.38
N GLU A 187 20.20 -11.43 8.63
CA GLU A 187 21.03 -10.51 9.42
C GLU A 187 22.41 -10.30 8.78
N ASP A 188 22.96 -11.34 8.15
CA ASP A 188 24.26 -11.35 7.48
C ASP A 188 24.21 -10.85 6.02
N SER A 189 23.12 -10.18 5.64
CA SER A 189 22.95 -9.60 4.31
C SER A 189 23.71 -8.29 4.12
N LYS A 190 24.09 -8.03 2.88
CA LYS A 190 24.73 -6.78 2.45
C LYS A 190 24.09 -6.28 1.17
N ILE A 191 23.71 -5.00 1.14
CA ILE A 191 23.24 -4.34 -0.08
C ILE A 191 24.45 -3.95 -0.94
N ASP A 192 24.38 -4.29 -2.23
CA ASP A 192 25.36 -3.83 -3.22
C ASP A 192 24.89 -2.53 -3.86
N THR A 193 23.65 -2.52 -4.37
CA THR A 193 23.05 -1.34 -5.00
C THR A 193 21.55 -1.27 -4.72
N PHE A 194 21.01 -0.06 -4.72
CA PHE A 194 19.56 0.14 -4.75
C PHE A 194 19.20 1.40 -5.55
N GLU A 195 18.00 1.39 -6.12
CA GLU A 195 17.44 2.52 -6.85
C GLU A 195 15.96 2.69 -6.50
N ILE A 196 15.56 3.93 -6.19
CA ILE A 196 14.16 4.30 -6.03
C ILE A 196 13.74 5.06 -7.29
N LEU A 197 12.71 4.55 -7.95
CA LEU A 197 12.17 5.09 -9.19
C LEU A 197 10.70 5.48 -9.01
N PRO A 198 10.22 6.52 -9.70
CA PRO A 198 10.99 7.44 -10.54
C PRO A 198 11.91 8.36 -9.71
N LYS A 199 12.96 8.92 -10.34
CA LYS A 199 13.89 9.83 -9.65
C LYS A 199 13.19 11.08 -9.11
N ASN A 200 12.25 11.63 -9.89
CA ASN A 200 11.33 12.64 -9.41
C ASN A 200 10.05 11.97 -8.88
N LEU A 201 9.99 11.82 -7.56
CA LEU A 201 8.87 11.19 -6.87
C LEU A 201 7.62 12.07 -6.85
N LEU A 202 7.81 13.39 -6.81
CA LEU A 202 6.73 14.36 -7.04
C LEU A 202 6.47 14.44 -8.53
N GLY A 203 5.26 14.78 -8.96
CA GLY A 203 5.02 14.99 -10.40
C GLY A 203 4.60 13.73 -11.16
N SER A 204 5.27 12.61 -10.91
CA SER A 204 5.24 11.45 -11.79
C SER A 204 3.95 10.64 -11.74
N ARG A 205 3.54 10.16 -12.92
CA ARG A 205 2.44 9.17 -13.10
C ARG A 205 2.96 7.73 -13.08
N GLU A 206 4.27 7.52 -13.11
CA GLU A 206 4.85 6.18 -13.00
C GLU A 206 4.69 5.64 -11.58
N HIS A 207 4.46 4.33 -11.48
CA HIS A 207 4.43 3.65 -10.20
C HIS A 207 5.78 3.71 -9.48
N LEU A 208 5.72 3.89 -8.17
CA LEU A 208 6.89 3.80 -7.31
C LEU A 208 7.48 2.40 -7.44
N ARG A 209 8.79 2.34 -7.64
CA ARG A 209 9.55 1.10 -7.73
C ARG A 209 10.83 1.19 -6.92
N ILE A 210 11.19 0.10 -6.26
CA ILE A 210 12.48 -0.08 -5.62
C ILE A 210 13.16 -1.26 -6.30
N LYS A 211 14.35 -1.01 -6.85
CA LYS A 211 15.25 -2.07 -7.30
C LYS A 211 16.35 -2.20 -6.26
N VAL A 212 16.69 -3.42 -5.86
CA VAL A 212 17.76 -3.68 -4.89
C VAL A 212 18.50 -4.94 -5.26
N GLU A 213 19.83 -4.84 -5.25
CA GLU A 213 20.76 -5.95 -5.37
C GLU A 213 21.46 -6.15 -4.03
N TYR A 214 21.48 -7.38 -3.55
CA TYR A 214 22.02 -7.71 -2.24
C TYR A 214 22.52 -9.15 -2.18
N VAL A 215 23.45 -9.40 -1.26
CA VAL A 215 24.02 -10.72 -1.01
C VAL A 215 23.62 -11.19 0.38
N ILE A 216 23.23 -12.45 0.50
CA ILE A 216 23.12 -13.17 1.78
C ILE A 216 24.32 -14.12 1.86
N ASN A 217 25.15 -13.97 2.89
CA ASN A 217 26.45 -14.64 2.96
C ASN A 217 26.36 -16.11 3.37
N SER A 218 25.40 -16.46 4.24
CA SER A 218 25.24 -17.78 4.84
C SER A 218 23.76 -18.24 4.81
N PRO A 219 23.12 -18.29 3.62
CA PRO A 219 21.69 -18.57 3.48
C PRO A 219 21.31 -20.04 3.72
N THR A 220 22.30 -20.95 3.77
CA THR A 220 22.07 -22.39 3.88
C THR A 220 22.64 -22.97 5.17
N ILE A 221 21.90 -23.91 5.76
CA ILE A 221 22.36 -24.78 6.86
C ILE A 221 22.61 -26.18 6.28
N GLY A 222 23.58 -26.93 6.82
CA GLY A 222 23.89 -28.31 6.41
C GLY A 222 25.30 -28.49 5.84
N ASP A 223 25.63 -29.73 5.47
CA ASP A 223 26.97 -30.14 5.04
C ASP A 223 27.18 -29.95 3.52
N LYS A 224 28.22 -30.56 2.94
CA LYS A 224 28.53 -30.40 1.50
C LYS A 224 27.48 -31.05 0.59
N THR A 225 26.75 -32.06 1.08
CA THR A 225 25.82 -32.88 0.32
C THR A 225 24.37 -32.42 0.52
N ILE A 226 23.97 -32.17 1.77
CA ILE A 226 22.60 -31.76 2.10
C ILE A 226 22.58 -30.31 2.55
N LYS A 227 21.77 -29.49 1.86
CA LYS A 227 21.56 -28.08 2.18
C LYS A 227 20.09 -27.81 2.47
N MET A 228 19.83 -27.02 3.51
CA MET A 228 18.52 -26.48 3.81
C MET A 228 18.53 -24.96 3.85
N PHE A 229 17.50 -24.31 3.31
CA PHE A 229 17.38 -22.85 3.26
C PHE A 229 15.93 -22.38 3.18
N GLN A 230 15.71 -21.11 3.45
CA GLN A 230 14.44 -20.43 3.19
C GLN A 230 14.62 -19.48 2.01
N LEU A 231 13.56 -19.27 1.22
CA LEU A 231 13.57 -18.25 0.18
C LEU A 231 13.39 -16.85 0.81
N PRO A 232 14.08 -15.82 0.29
CA PRO A 232 14.07 -14.48 0.87
C PRO A 232 12.80 -13.70 0.47
N PHE A 233 11.63 -14.10 0.98
CA PHE A 233 10.39 -13.34 0.81
C PHE A 233 10.49 -11.96 1.47
N LEU A 234 10.19 -10.92 0.71
CA LEU A 234 10.31 -9.51 1.11
C LEU A 234 9.00 -8.95 1.66
N GLY A 235 7.85 -9.43 1.19
CA GLY A 235 6.56 -8.79 1.43
C GLY A 235 6.13 -8.75 2.89
N ASN A 236 6.59 -9.69 3.72
CA ASN A 236 6.29 -9.67 5.16
C ASN A 236 7.15 -8.64 5.93
N ASN A 237 8.22 -8.14 5.30
CA ASN A 237 9.18 -7.19 5.83
C ASN A 237 9.07 -5.80 5.18
N ILE A 238 8.34 -5.72 4.07
CA ILE A 238 8.10 -4.50 3.31
C ILE A 238 6.61 -4.47 2.94
N GLY A 239 5.83 -3.62 3.61
CA GLY A 239 4.45 -3.43 3.19
C GLY A 239 3.51 -2.88 4.23
N LEU A 240 2.47 -2.21 3.72
CA LEU A 240 1.36 -1.72 4.51
C LEU A 240 0.42 -2.84 4.97
N PHE A 241 0.63 -4.09 4.55
CA PHE A 241 -0.26 -5.21 4.88
C PHE A 241 -0.43 -5.40 6.39
N LYS A 242 0.67 -5.38 7.15
CA LYS A 242 0.62 -5.40 8.63
C LYS A 242 0.08 -4.09 9.21
N TRP A 243 0.38 -2.96 8.59
CA TRP A 243 -0.13 -1.66 9.03
C TRP A 243 -1.65 -1.52 8.82
N ALA A 244 -2.19 -2.14 7.77
CA ALA A 244 -3.61 -2.19 7.47
C ALA A 244 -4.38 -2.87 8.60
N LEU A 245 -3.88 -4.01 9.09
CA LEU A 245 -4.46 -4.79 10.19
C LEU A 245 -4.57 -4.00 11.50
N GLY A 246 -3.73 -2.97 11.69
CA GLY A 246 -3.66 -2.21 12.93
C GLY A 246 -3.24 -3.08 14.12
N ASP A 247 -3.74 -2.75 15.31
CA ASP A 247 -3.48 -3.53 16.51
C ASP A 247 -4.37 -4.79 16.57
N ILE A 248 -3.71 -5.95 16.52
CA ILE A 248 -4.33 -7.28 16.63
C ILE A 248 -3.85 -8.05 17.87
N SER A 249 -3.34 -7.34 18.88
CA SER A 249 -2.82 -7.92 20.13
C SER A 249 -3.91 -8.65 20.94
N LEU A 250 -5.14 -8.12 20.97
CA LEU A 250 -6.26 -8.65 21.75
C LEU A 250 -6.52 -10.14 21.47
N ARG A 251 -6.71 -10.95 22.52
CA ARG A 251 -7.05 -12.37 22.34
C ARG A 251 -8.42 -12.54 21.70
N GLU A 252 -9.39 -11.75 22.14
CA GLU A 252 -10.77 -11.74 21.66
C GLU A 252 -11.27 -10.30 21.53
N ARG A 253 -12.35 -10.08 20.78
CA ARG A 253 -12.99 -8.76 20.64
C ARG A 253 -14.49 -8.85 20.90
N HIS A 254 -15.06 -7.81 21.51
CA HIS A 254 -16.51 -7.62 21.61
C HIS A 254 -17.09 -6.88 20.39
N TYR A 255 -16.28 -6.03 19.76
CA TYR A 255 -16.65 -5.24 18.58
C TYR A 255 -15.82 -5.64 17.36
N PRO A 256 -16.34 -5.45 16.13
CA PRO A 256 -15.59 -5.74 14.91
C PRO A 256 -14.20 -5.08 14.90
N LEU A 257 -13.21 -5.77 14.32
CA LEU A 257 -11.97 -5.16 13.89
C LEU A 257 -12.25 -4.38 12.61
N LYS A 258 -12.05 -3.06 12.66
CA LYS A 258 -11.99 -2.22 11.47
C LYS A 258 -10.53 -2.04 11.05
N ILE A 259 -10.21 -2.36 9.80
CA ILE A 259 -8.91 -2.11 9.19
C ILE A 259 -8.96 -0.84 8.33
N ASN A 260 -7.80 -0.23 8.10
CA ASN A 260 -7.73 1.09 7.48
C ASN A 260 -8.02 1.08 5.97
N PHE A 261 -7.62 0.02 5.26
CA PHE A 261 -7.76 -0.13 3.81
C PHE A 261 -7.55 -1.59 3.42
N THR A 262 -8.01 -1.98 2.23
CA THR A 262 -7.66 -3.27 1.63
C THR A 262 -6.23 -3.22 1.08
N ALA A 263 -5.51 -4.33 1.13
CA ALA A 263 -4.15 -4.41 0.60
C ALA A 263 -3.85 -5.83 0.14
N SER A 264 -3.01 -5.95 -0.87
CA SER A 264 -2.47 -7.25 -1.29
C SER A 264 -0.97 -7.19 -1.56
N ILE A 265 -0.35 -8.36 -1.47
CA ILE A 265 1.06 -8.57 -1.82
C ILE A 265 1.11 -9.77 -2.77
N THR A 266 1.81 -9.58 -3.88
CA THR A 266 2.16 -10.66 -4.81
C THR A 266 3.68 -10.78 -4.85
N GLU A 267 4.21 -11.94 -4.51
CA GLU A 267 5.66 -12.20 -4.56
C GLU A 267 5.96 -13.38 -5.48
N HIS A 268 6.91 -13.18 -6.39
CA HIS A 268 7.45 -14.22 -7.25
C HIS A 268 8.96 -14.34 -7.02
N ILE A 269 9.41 -15.52 -6.61
CA ILE A 269 10.84 -15.81 -6.43
C ILE A 269 11.25 -16.87 -7.44
N THR A 270 12.33 -16.60 -8.17
CA THR A 270 13.05 -17.60 -8.96
C THR A 270 14.41 -17.83 -8.32
N PHE A 271 14.64 -19.06 -7.86
CA PHE A 271 15.91 -19.54 -7.34
C PHE A 271 16.60 -20.43 -8.37
N ARG A 272 17.90 -20.22 -8.61
CA ARG A 272 18.75 -21.04 -9.46
C ARG A 272 20.03 -21.42 -8.73
N ASP A 273 20.41 -22.68 -8.85
CA ASP A 273 21.73 -23.13 -8.42
C ASP A 273 22.72 -23.03 -9.58
N GLU A 274 23.71 -22.15 -9.46
CA GLU A 274 24.75 -21.93 -10.49
C GLU A 274 26.08 -22.61 -10.13
N SER A 275 26.09 -23.50 -9.13
CA SER A 275 27.30 -24.24 -8.76
C SER A 275 27.70 -25.33 -9.76
N GLY A 276 26.88 -25.61 -10.77
CA GLY A 276 27.17 -26.60 -11.82
C GLY A 276 26.75 -28.03 -11.48
N ASN A 277 26.34 -28.31 -10.24
CA ASN A 277 25.83 -29.62 -9.83
C ASN A 277 24.33 -29.76 -10.15
N LYS A 278 23.88 -31.00 -10.38
CA LYS A 278 22.44 -31.29 -10.45
C LYS A 278 21.84 -31.14 -9.06
N MET A 279 20.91 -30.21 -8.90
CA MET A 279 20.18 -30.03 -7.65
C MET A 279 19.03 -31.04 -7.56
N LYS A 280 19.04 -31.89 -6.53
CA LYS A 280 17.90 -32.77 -6.24
C LYS A 280 17.10 -32.24 -5.07
N VAL A 281 15.83 -31.91 -5.28
CA VAL A 281 14.95 -31.42 -4.21
C VAL A 281 14.47 -32.59 -3.37
N LEU A 282 14.93 -32.68 -2.12
CA LEU A 282 14.52 -33.72 -1.17
C LEU A 282 13.23 -33.35 -0.44
N TYR A 283 13.05 -32.06 -0.13
CA TYR A 283 11.83 -31.55 0.49
C TYR A 283 11.52 -30.15 0.00
N ILE A 284 10.23 -29.92 -0.27
CA ILE A 284 9.68 -28.60 -0.53
C ILE A 284 8.38 -28.41 0.25
N PRO A 285 8.11 -27.23 0.82
CA PRO A 285 6.86 -26.99 1.51
C PRO A 285 5.66 -27.26 0.60
N LYS A 286 4.69 -28.05 1.09
CA LYS A 286 3.43 -28.29 0.37
C LYS A 286 2.70 -26.97 0.12
N ARG A 287 2.01 -26.88 -1.01
CA ARG A 287 1.12 -25.74 -1.32
C ARG A 287 0.17 -25.46 -0.16
N ILE A 288 -0.01 -24.19 0.17
CA ILE A 288 -1.02 -23.72 1.12
C ILE A 288 -1.99 -22.77 0.41
N ASN A 289 -3.27 -22.89 0.72
CA ASN A 289 -4.33 -22.02 0.19
C ASN A 289 -5.35 -21.76 1.29
N ILE A 290 -5.26 -20.57 1.90
CA ILE A 290 -6.23 -20.06 2.87
C ILE A 290 -7.03 -18.98 2.17
N GLU A 291 -8.34 -19.16 2.11
CA GLU A 291 -9.33 -18.15 1.71
C GLU A 291 -10.49 -18.23 2.69
N SER A 292 -10.52 -17.31 3.65
CA SER A 292 -11.55 -17.28 4.68
C SER A 292 -11.80 -15.85 5.12
N ASP A 293 -13.07 -15.49 5.30
CA ASP A 293 -13.48 -14.23 5.93
C ASP A 293 -12.81 -12.99 5.33
N GLY A 294 -12.58 -12.96 4.01
CA GLY A 294 -11.90 -11.84 3.34
C GLY A 294 -10.37 -11.78 3.52
N TYR A 295 -9.75 -12.74 4.21
CA TYR A 295 -8.30 -12.94 4.23
C TYR A 295 -7.89 -14.02 3.22
N THR A 296 -6.82 -13.76 2.49
CA THR A 296 -6.22 -14.71 1.55
C THR A 296 -4.74 -14.89 1.86
N TYR A 297 -4.27 -16.13 1.90
CA TYR A 297 -2.86 -16.49 1.95
C TYR A 297 -2.60 -17.74 1.10
N LYS A 298 -1.82 -17.59 0.05
CA LYS A 298 -1.48 -18.66 -0.89
C LYS A 298 0.02 -18.69 -1.08
N VAL A 299 0.60 -19.89 -1.01
CA VAL A 299 1.98 -20.14 -1.44
C VAL A 299 2.02 -21.43 -2.23
N ASP A 300 2.64 -21.36 -3.41
CA ASP A 300 2.86 -22.50 -4.29
C ASP A 300 4.33 -22.55 -4.72
N PHE A 301 4.83 -23.77 -4.91
CA PHE A 301 6.21 -24.00 -5.33
C PHE A 301 6.23 -24.91 -6.55
N LYS A 302 7.13 -24.63 -7.48
CA LYS A 302 7.41 -25.49 -8.63
C LYS A 302 8.90 -25.76 -8.71
N THR A 303 9.25 -26.98 -9.06
CA THR A 303 10.64 -27.44 -9.15
C THR A 303 10.93 -27.95 -10.56
N SER A 304 12.16 -27.75 -10.97
CA SER A 304 12.79 -28.30 -12.18
C SER A 304 14.27 -28.48 -11.88
N GLU A 305 15.02 -29.23 -12.70
CA GLU A 305 16.38 -29.74 -12.37
C GLU A 305 17.26 -28.74 -11.59
N ASN A 306 17.44 -27.50 -12.06
CA ASN A 306 18.28 -26.50 -11.39
C ASN A 306 17.53 -25.21 -11.00
N LYS A 307 16.20 -25.26 -10.91
CA LYS A 307 15.38 -24.08 -10.65
C LYS A 307 14.20 -24.39 -9.75
N ILE A 308 14.02 -23.56 -8.72
CA ILE A 308 12.82 -23.53 -7.89
C ILE A 308 12.12 -22.18 -8.14
N THR A 309 10.82 -22.21 -8.37
CA THR A 309 9.99 -20.99 -8.36
C THR A 309 9.00 -21.05 -7.22
N ALA A 310 8.77 -19.91 -6.57
CA ALA A 310 7.75 -19.76 -5.56
C ALA A 310 6.84 -18.58 -5.90
N ASP A 311 5.54 -18.82 -5.86
CA ASP A 311 4.50 -17.82 -6.04
C ASP A 311 3.75 -17.66 -4.72
N LYS A 312 3.71 -16.44 -4.19
CA LYS A 312 2.99 -16.10 -2.96
C LYS A 312 2.00 -14.97 -3.21
N TYR A 313 0.80 -15.11 -2.65
CA TYR A 313 -0.23 -14.07 -2.67
C TYR A 313 -0.89 -13.95 -1.29
N SER A 314 -0.87 -12.74 -0.74
CA SER A 314 -1.56 -12.38 0.50
C SER A 314 -2.52 -11.22 0.26
N ALA A 315 -3.74 -11.26 0.82
CA ALA A 315 -4.71 -10.19 0.65
C ALA A 315 -5.62 -9.97 1.87
N LEU A 316 -5.97 -8.71 2.12
CA LEU A 316 -7.05 -8.26 2.99
C LEU A 316 -8.13 -7.65 2.09
N ASN A 317 -9.20 -8.41 1.84
CA ASN A 317 -10.21 -8.09 0.84
C ASN A 317 -11.43 -7.36 1.41
N LYS A 318 -11.47 -7.08 2.71
CA LYS A 318 -12.55 -6.33 3.35
C LYS A 318 -12.03 -5.45 4.47
N LEU A 319 -12.84 -4.47 4.88
CA LEU A 319 -12.47 -3.44 5.85
C LEU A 319 -12.93 -3.75 7.29
N GLU A 320 -13.82 -4.71 7.49
CA GLU A 320 -14.41 -5.02 8.79
C GLU A 320 -14.49 -6.53 9.00
N TYR A 321 -14.01 -6.99 10.16
CA TYR A 321 -14.06 -8.39 10.60
C TYR A 321 -14.85 -8.46 11.90
N SER A 322 -15.96 -9.20 11.90
CA SER A 322 -16.73 -9.49 13.11
C SER A 322 -15.86 -10.19 14.18
N PRO A 323 -16.28 -10.23 15.46
CA PRO A 323 -15.57 -10.96 16.51
C PRO A 323 -15.16 -12.40 16.15
N GLN A 324 -16.03 -13.14 15.46
CA GLN A 324 -15.73 -14.52 15.05
C GLN A 324 -14.70 -14.57 13.91
N GLU A 325 -14.86 -13.71 12.90
CA GLU A 325 -13.92 -13.60 11.78
C GLU A 325 -12.54 -13.11 12.25
N TYR A 326 -12.48 -12.27 13.28
CA TYR A 326 -11.24 -11.87 13.93
C TYR A 326 -10.50 -13.05 14.56
N LYS A 327 -11.24 -13.96 15.24
CA LYS A 327 -10.65 -15.20 15.79
C LYS A 327 -10.05 -16.07 14.67
N ASN A 328 -10.77 -16.20 13.55
CA ASN A 328 -10.29 -16.94 12.37
C ASN A 328 -9.05 -16.28 11.75
N LEU A 329 -9.08 -14.95 11.57
CA LEU A 329 -7.94 -14.17 11.08
C LEU A 329 -6.68 -14.40 11.92
N LYS A 330 -6.78 -14.35 13.25
CA LYS A 330 -5.62 -14.63 14.14
C LYS A 330 -5.08 -16.05 13.96
N LYS A 331 -5.96 -17.04 13.78
CA LYS A 331 -5.55 -18.42 13.50
C LYS A 331 -4.76 -18.47 12.19
N HIS A 332 -5.29 -17.87 11.13
CA HIS A 332 -4.65 -17.89 9.82
C HIS A 332 -3.32 -17.11 9.78
N LEU A 333 -3.19 -16.01 10.52
CA LEU A 333 -1.91 -15.31 10.67
C LEU A 333 -0.85 -16.20 11.35
N ARG A 334 -1.24 -17.02 12.35
CA ARG A 334 -0.34 -18.02 12.94
C ARG A 334 0.01 -19.13 11.97
N ASP A 335 -0.94 -19.57 11.15
CA ASP A 335 -0.70 -20.56 10.10
C ASP A 335 0.31 -20.04 9.07
N GLU A 336 0.19 -18.77 8.65
CA GLU A 336 1.17 -18.05 7.82
C GLU A 336 2.56 -18.02 8.49
N GLU A 337 2.65 -17.58 9.75
CA GLU A 337 3.92 -17.49 10.47
C GLU A 337 4.63 -18.84 10.61
N ASN A 338 3.87 -19.90 10.89
CA ASN A 338 4.40 -21.26 10.97
C ASN A 338 4.82 -21.79 9.60
N TYR A 339 4.07 -21.44 8.54
CA TYR A 339 4.42 -21.82 7.17
C TYR A 339 5.71 -21.14 6.72
N ALA A 340 5.90 -19.86 7.02
CA ALA A 340 7.08 -19.08 6.66
C ALA A 340 8.38 -19.65 7.24
N LYS A 341 8.32 -20.40 8.35
CA LYS A 341 9.46 -21.06 9.00
C LYS A 341 9.92 -22.35 8.31
N LYS A 342 9.20 -22.84 7.29
CA LYS A 342 9.54 -24.10 6.62
C LYS A 342 10.76 -23.91 5.70
N TYR A 343 11.71 -24.83 5.81
CA TYR A 343 12.88 -24.90 4.94
C TYR A 343 12.58 -25.66 3.65
N ILE A 344 13.34 -25.37 2.60
CA ILE A 344 13.54 -26.23 1.43
C ILE A 344 14.79 -27.06 1.70
N ILE A 345 14.79 -28.34 1.34
CA ILE A 345 15.96 -29.23 1.49
C ILE A 345 16.35 -29.74 0.11
N ILE A 346 17.63 -29.59 -0.24
CA ILE A 346 18.24 -30.06 -1.48
C ILE A 346 19.44 -30.94 -1.21
N GLU A 347 19.74 -31.83 -2.15
CA GLU A 347 20.94 -32.65 -2.25
C GLU A 347 21.80 -32.15 -3.43
N LYS A 348 23.12 -32.10 -3.22
CA LYS A 348 24.14 -31.52 -4.10
C LYS A 348 25.14 -32.51 -4.67
#